data_AF-A0A1I8MFV2-F1
#
_entry.id   AF-A0A1I8MFV2-F1
#
_cell.length_a   1.000
_cell.length_b   1.000
_cell.length_c   1.000
_cell.angle_alpha   90.00
_cell.angle_beta   90.00
_cell.angle_gamma   90.00
#
_symmetry.space_group_name_H-M   'P 1'
#
loop_
_entity.id
_entity.type
_entity.pdbx_description
1 polymer ?
#
loop_
_entity_poly.entity_id
_entity_poly.type
_entity_poly.pdbx_seq_one_letter_code
_entity_poly.pdbx_strand_id
1 'polypeptide(L)'
;MNFFNIALCVALAVVFVVGKTSADHAACLDKNGLSQDEFDSIVKKLEDGAEDADTKFKCYTHCMMESDGLIDGSGKFDVSSLDDGEDKDEAEKCKKEYDGVSDKCEYAFKLSNCYFKHE
;
A
#
# COMPACT_ATOMS: atom_id res chain seq x y z
N MET A 1 -5.28 -32.74 -21.58
CA MET A 1 -4.77 -31.47 -21.01
C MET A 1 -5.07 -31.48 -19.52
N ASN A 2 -4.02 -31.46 -18.70
CA ASN A 2 -4.01 -31.99 -17.34
C ASN A 2 -4.57 -30.98 -16.32
N PHE A 3 -5.77 -31.22 -15.81
CA PHE A 3 -6.39 -30.45 -14.71
C PHE A 3 -5.56 -30.45 -13.41
N PHE A 4 -4.69 -31.46 -13.21
CA PHE A 4 -3.80 -31.56 -12.05
C PHE A 4 -2.71 -30.48 -12.00
N ASN A 5 -2.32 -29.87 -13.13
CA ASN A 5 -1.27 -28.84 -13.16
C ASN A 5 -1.78 -27.43 -12.81
N ILE A 6 -3.08 -27.18 -12.92
CA ILE A 6 -3.67 -25.86 -12.65
C ILE A 6 -3.81 -25.64 -11.13
N ALA A 7 -4.26 -26.66 -10.40
CA ALA A 7 -4.42 -26.57 -8.94
C ALA A 7 -3.10 -26.36 -8.20
N LEU A 8 -2.00 -26.98 -8.67
CA LEU A 8 -0.67 -26.80 -8.10
C LEU A 8 -0.11 -25.38 -8.35
N CYS A 9 -0.38 -24.81 -9.53
CA CYS A 9 0.02 -23.44 -9.89
C CYS A 9 -0.75 -22.37 -9.09
N VAL A 10 -2.05 -22.56 -8.87
CA VAL A 10 -2.86 -21.63 -8.06
C VAL A 10 -2.43 -21.66 -6.59
N ALA A 11 -2.19 -22.86 -6.03
CA ALA A 11 -1.70 -23.00 -4.65
C ALA A 11 -0.33 -22.33 -4.45
N LEU A 12 0.59 -22.47 -5.42
CA LEU A 12 1.88 -21.78 -5.38
C LEU A 12 1.72 -20.26 -5.49
N ALA A 13 0.91 -19.77 -6.42
CA ALA A 13 0.68 -18.32 -6.57
C ALA A 13 0.10 -17.69 -5.30
N VAL A 14 -0.87 -18.33 -4.64
CA VAL A 14 -1.43 -17.84 -3.37
C VAL A 14 -0.38 -17.84 -2.26
N VAL A 15 0.46 -18.87 -2.15
CA VAL A 15 1.56 -18.92 -1.18
C VAL A 15 2.62 -17.85 -1.45
N PHE A 16 2.94 -17.58 -2.73
CA PHE A 16 3.89 -16.53 -3.12
C PHE A 16 3.35 -15.13 -2.82
N VAL A 17 2.06 -14.85 -3.08
CA VAL A 17 1.44 -13.55 -2.81
C VAL A 17 1.34 -13.28 -1.31
N VAL A 18 0.77 -14.23 -0.54
CA VAL A 18 0.64 -14.07 0.93
C VAL A 18 2.01 -14.01 1.61
N GLY A 19 2.98 -14.80 1.13
CA GLY A 19 4.34 -14.82 1.65
C GLY A 19 5.08 -13.50 1.40
N LYS A 20 4.97 -12.92 0.20
CA LYS A 20 5.60 -11.64 -0.16
C LYS A 20 5.08 -10.51 0.73
N THR A 21 3.76 -10.35 0.84
CA THR A 21 3.15 -9.29 1.65
C THR A 21 3.54 -9.39 3.14
N SER A 22 3.66 -10.60 3.68
CA SER A 22 4.08 -10.79 5.08
C SER A 22 5.55 -10.42 5.34
N ALA A 23 6.45 -10.70 4.41
CA ALA A 23 7.87 -10.34 4.52
C ALA A 23 8.09 -8.84 4.33
N ASP A 24 7.38 -8.25 3.37
CA ASP A 24 7.40 -6.80 3.10
C ASP A 24 6.86 -6.01 4.29
N HIS A 25 5.75 -6.46 4.89
CA HIS A 25 5.21 -5.89 6.12
C HIS A 25 6.24 -5.84 7.25
N ALA A 26 6.86 -6.98 7.57
CA ALA A 26 7.86 -7.07 8.63
C ALA A 26 9.08 -6.18 8.36
N ALA A 27 9.55 -6.13 7.11
CA ALA A 27 10.66 -5.27 6.71
C ALA A 27 10.32 -3.78 6.83
N CYS A 28 9.11 -3.38 6.45
CA CYS A 28 8.67 -2.00 6.55
C CYS A 28 8.42 -1.55 7.99
N LEU A 29 7.95 -2.44 8.88
CA LEU A 29 7.87 -2.16 10.31
C LEU A 29 9.26 -1.89 10.90
N ASP A 30 10.21 -2.79 10.66
CA ASP A 30 11.59 -2.67 11.15
C ASP A 30 12.28 -1.39 10.63
N LYS A 31 12.19 -1.14 9.32
CA LYS A 31 12.76 0.06 8.66
C LYS A 31 12.29 1.36 9.29
N ASN A 32 11.05 1.40 9.79
CA ASN A 32 10.43 2.62 10.34
C ASN A 32 10.39 2.64 11.87
N GLY A 33 10.96 1.62 12.54
CA GLY A 33 10.97 1.52 13.99
C GLY A 33 9.57 1.48 14.58
N LEU A 34 8.67 0.73 13.94
CA LEU A 34 7.33 0.39 14.43
C LEU A 34 7.32 -1.05 14.94
N SER A 35 6.82 -1.24 16.15
CA SER A 35 6.41 -2.56 16.60
C SER A 35 5.06 -2.96 15.98
N GLN A 36 4.77 -4.27 15.97
CA GLN A 36 3.46 -4.77 15.54
C GLN A 36 2.32 -4.16 16.38
N ASP A 37 2.50 -4.10 17.71
CA ASP A 37 1.48 -3.56 18.62
C ASP A 37 1.20 -2.07 18.38
N GLU A 38 2.24 -1.28 18.06
CA GLU A 38 2.08 0.13 17.67
C GLU A 38 1.33 0.24 16.34
N PHE A 39 1.69 -0.58 15.35
CA PHE A 39 1.00 -0.63 14.07
C PHE A 39 -0.49 -0.97 14.23
N ASP A 40 -0.82 -2.05 14.95
CA ASP A 40 -2.19 -2.50 15.17
C ASP A 40 -3.02 -1.42 15.90
N SER A 41 -2.41 -0.72 16.85
CA SER A 41 -3.03 0.41 17.57
C SER A 41 -3.34 1.60 16.65
N ILE A 42 -2.43 1.92 15.71
CA ILE A 42 -2.64 3.00 14.75
C ILE A 42 -3.73 2.61 13.74
N VAL A 43 -3.67 1.40 13.19
CA VAL A 43 -4.70 0.88 12.27
C VAL A 43 -6.08 0.95 12.91
N LYS A 44 -6.22 0.48 14.15
CA LYS A 44 -7.49 0.56 14.87
C LYS A 44 -8.01 1.99 15.01
N LYS A 45 -7.14 2.97 15.28
CA LYS A 45 -7.56 4.38 15.36
C LYS A 45 -8.06 4.90 14.01
N LEU A 46 -7.40 4.52 12.92
CA LEU A 46 -7.83 4.89 11.56
C LEU A 46 -9.19 4.26 11.23
N GLU A 47 -9.40 2.98 11.59
CA GLU A 47 -10.69 2.30 11.48
C GLU A 47 -11.78 2.97 12.32
N ASP A 48 -11.43 3.46 13.51
CA ASP A 48 -12.31 4.23 14.40
C ASP A 48 -12.54 5.68 13.91
N GLY A 49 -11.97 6.07 12.76
CA GLY A 49 -12.22 7.35 12.09
C GLY A 49 -11.16 8.43 12.30
N ALA A 50 -9.96 8.08 12.79
CA ALA A 50 -8.84 9.02 12.80
C ALA A 50 -8.46 9.40 11.36
N GLU A 51 -8.27 10.70 11.11
CA GLU A 51 -7.94 11.20 9.77
C GLU A 51 -6.42 11.26 9.51
N ASP A 52 -5.62 11.06 10.54
CA ASP A 52 -4.17 11.22 10.49
C ASP A 52 -3.44 10.15 11.31
N ALA A 53 -2.16 9.96 10.97
CA ALA A 53 -1.29 9.01 11.62
C ALA A 53 0.11 9.59 11.85
N ASP A 54 0.86 8.94 12.73
CA ASP A 54 2.21 9.30 13.10
C ASP A 54 3.16 9.21 11.89
N THR A 55 4.23 10.02 11.86
CA THR A 55 5.22 10.02 10.77
C THR A 55 5.79 8.63 10.47
N LYS A 56 6.01 7.80 11.50
CA LYS A 56 6.50 6.43 11.32
C LYS A 56 5.53 5.58 10.51
N PHE A 57 4.23 5.68 10.79
CA PHE A 57 3.19 4.95 10.07
C PHE A 57 3.05 5.44 8.64
N LYS A 58 3.11 6.76 8.42
CA LYS A 58 3.12 7.35 7.08
C LYS A 58 4.29 6.83 6.24
N CYS A 59 5.48 6.72 6.84
CA CYS A 59 6.64 6.17 6.15
C CYS A 59 6.58 4.65 5.98
N TYR A 60 5.90 3.94 6.88
CA TYR A 60 5.53 2.54 6.66
C TYR A 60 4.62 2.39 5.44
N THR A 61 3.59 3.24 5.27
CA THR A 61 2.72 3.23 4.08
C THR A 61 3.52 3.44 2.80
N HIS A 62 4.43 4.42 2.78
CA HIS A 62 5.33 4.63 1.64
C HIS A 62 6.18 3.38 1.32
N CYS A 63 6.73 2.73 2.35
CA CYS A 63 7.53 1.51 2.18
C CYS A 63 6.73 0.36 1.57
N MET A 64 5.49 0.14 2.03
CA MET A 64 4.62 -0.89 1.47
C MET A 64 4.31 -0.62 0.01
N MET A 65 3.92 0.61 -0.32
CA MET A 65 3.60 0.97 -1.69
C MET A 65 4.83 0.92 -2.62
N GLU A 66 6.03 1.18 -2.12
CA GLU A 66 7.29 0.97 -2.86
C GLU A 66 7.55 -0.53 -3.10
N SER A 67 7.33 -1.40 -2.10
CA SER A 67 7.56 -2.85 -2.26
C SER A 67 6.55 -3.54 -3.19
N ASP A 68 5.35 -2.97 -3.29
CA ASP A 68 4.30 -3.40 -4.23
C ASP A 68 4.47 -2.77 -5.62
N GLY A 69 5.45 -1.86 -5.80
CA GLY A 69 5.74 -1.20 -7.07
C GLY A 69 4.73 -0.14 -7.48
N LEU A 70 3.87 0.30 -6.56
CA LEU A 70 2.85 1.34 -6.78
C LEU A 70 3.45 2.74 -6.83
N ILE A 71 4.56 2.95 -6.13
CA ILE A 71 5.31 4.19 -6.12
C ILE A 71 6.71 3.91 -6.66
N ASP A 72 7.17 4.75 -7.58
CA ASP A 72 8.52 4.66 -8.12
C ASP A 72 9.59 5.15 -7.10
N GLY A 73 10.88 4.97 -7.43
CA GLY A 73 11.99 5.45 -6.60
C GLY A 73 12.02 6.99 -6.42
N SER A 74 11.26 7.74 -7.22
CA SER A 74 11.08 9.19 -7.03
C SER A 74 10.10 9.50 -5.89
N GLY A 75 9.33 8.51 -5.44
CA GLY A 75 8.30 8.66 -4.41
C GLY A 75 6.96 9.11 -4.99
N LYS A 76 6.73 8.94 -6.30
CA LYS A 76 5.48 9.30 -6.96
C LYS A 76 4.74 8.06 -7.45
N PHE A 77 3.42 8.11 -7.30
CA PHE A 77 2.53 7.03 -7.69
C PHE A 77 2.43 6.94 -9.21
N ASP A 78 2.60 5.72 -9.73
CA ASP A 78 2.52 5.45 -11.15
C ASP A 78 1.14 4.86 -11.49
N VAL A 79 0.21 5.75 -11.84
CA VAL A 79 -1.15 5.37 -12.24
C VAL A 79 -1.18 4.54 -13.53
N SER A 80 -0.09 4.54 -14.31
CA SER A 80 -0.01 3.71 -15.52
C SER A 80 0.10 2.21 -15.21
N SER A 81 0.41 1.85 -13.97
CA SER A 81 0.40 0.47 -13.48
C SER A 81 -1.01 -0.09 -13.22
N LEU A 82 -2.04 0.76 -13.20
CA LEU A 82 -3.44 0.35 -13.01
C LEU A 82 -4.12 0.07 -14.36
N ASP A 83 -4.93 -0.99 -14.38
CA ASP A 83 -5.82 -1.31 -15.50
C ASP A 83 -6.84 -0.18 -15.70
N ASP A 84 -7.25 0.06 -16.95
CA ASP A 84 -8.23 1.11 -17.25
C ASP A 84 -9.58 0.79 -16.61
N GLY A 85 -10.16 1.74 -15.86
CA GLY A 85 -11.40 1.55 -15.12
C GLY A 85 -11.61 2.61 -14.03
N GLU A 86 -12.66 2.44 -13.23
CA GLU A 86 -13.02 3.37 -12.14
C GLU A 86 -11.90 3.52 -11.10
N ASP A 87 -11.15 2.44 -10.82
CA ASP A 87 -10.00 2.44 -9.92
C ASP A 87 -8.88 3.37 -10.39
N LYS A 88 -8.63 3.41 -11.70
CA LYS A 88 -7.61 4.28 -12.30
C LYS A 88 -8.04 5.73 -12.25
N ASP A 89 -9.29 6.02 -12.60
CA ASP A 89 -9.84 7.38 -12.54
C ASP A 89 -9.80 7.94 -11.12
N GLU A 90 -10.08 7.11 -10.11
CA GLU A 90 -10.01 7.53 -8.70
C GLU A 90 -8.57 7.73 -8.23
N ALA A 91 -7.67 6.81 -8.58
CA ALA A 91 -6.26 6.98 -8.30
C ALA A 91 -5.64 8.22 -8.97
N GLU A 92 -6.08 8.57 -10.19
CA GLU A 92 -5.68 9.82 -10.87
C GLU A 92 -6.19 11.06 -10.13
N LYS A 93 -7.43 11.06 -9.65
CA LYS A 93 -7.99 12.17 -8.84
C LYS A 93 -7.18 12.35 -7.56
N CYS A 94 -6.98 11.28 -6.80
CA CYS A 94 -6.21 11.30 -5.56
C CYS A 94 -4.76 11.73 -5.82
N LYS A 95 -4.13 11.22 -6.89
CA LYS A 95 -2.79 11.66 -7.29
C LYS A 95 -2.74 13.16 -7.55
N LYS A 96 -3.71 13.68 -8.31
CA LYS A 96 -3.76 15.11 -8.67
C LYS A 96 -3.98 16.00 -7.45
N GLU A 97 -4.80 15.56 -6.49
CA GLU A 97 -5.03 16.29 -5.25
C GLU A 97 -3.74 16.46 -4.42
N TYR A 98 -2.92 15.42 -4.34
CA TYR A 98 -1.73 15.40 -3.50
C TYR A 98 -0.40 15.57 -4.23
N ASP A 99 -0.40 15.87 -5.55
CA ASP A 99 0.84 15.92 -6.35
C ASP A 99 1.85 16.97 -5.84
N GLY A 100 1.35 18.03 -5.20
CA GLY A 100 2.14 19.09 -4.57
C GLY A 100 2.78 18.72 -3.22
N VAL A 101 2.46 17.55 -2.65
CA VAL A 101 3.09 17.08 -1.41
C VAL A 101 4.52 16.61 -1.71
N SER A 102 5.49 17.21 -1.04
CA SER A 102 6.92 16.94 -1.23
C SER A 102 7.46 15.85 -0.31
N ASP A 103 6.89 15.71 0.89
CA ASP A 103 7.24 14.63 1.81
C ASP A 103 6.65 13.30 1.28
N LYS A 104 7.52 12.32 1.03
CA LYS A 104 7.13 11.05 0.40
C LYS A 104 6.22 10.21 1.30
N CYS A 105 6.42 10.28 2.61
CA CYS A 105 5.62 9.54 3.58
C CYS A 105 4.22 10.13 3.68
N GLU A 106 4.13 11.45 3.79
CA GLU A 106 2.87 12.20 3.80
C GLU A 106 2.11 12.00 2.48
N TYR A 107 2.81 12.05 1.34
CA TYR A 107 2.22 11.83 0.03
C TYR A 107 1.61 10.43 -0.07
N ALA A 108 2.37 9.38 0.25
CA ALA A 108 1.90 8.01 0.22
C ALA A 108 0.67 7.81 1.12
N PHE A 109 0.72 8.29 2.37
CA PHE A 109 -0.38 8.18 3.31
C PHE A 109 -1.65 8.89 2.82
N LYS A 110 -1.54 10.13 2.35
CA LYS A 110 -2.70 10.88 1.84
C LYS A 110 -3.29 10.27 0.59
N LEU A 111 -2.43 9.78 -0.30
CA LEU A 111 -2.86 9.08 -1.50
C LEU A 111 -3.64 7.81 -1.16
N SER A 112 -3.10 6.96 -0.26
CA SER A 112 -3.81 5.75 0.21
C SER A 112 -5.14 6.09 0.87
N ASN A 113 -5.15 7.06 1.79
CA ASN A 113 -6.37 7.45 2.48
C ASN A 113 -7.43 8.03 1.54
N CYS A 114 -7.02 8.76 0.51
CA CYS A 114 -7.95 9.24 -0.50
C CYS A 114 -8.58 8.07 -1.27
N TYR A 115 -7.76 7.14 -1.75
CA TYR A 115 -8.24 5.97 -2.49
C TYR A 115 -9.22 5.14 -1.65
N PHE A 116 -8.88 4.82 -0.40
CA PHE A 116 -9.75 4.02 0.49
C PHE A 116 -10.99 4.76 1.01
N LYS A 117 -11.08 6.09 0.88
CA LYS A 117 -12.31 6.84 1.21
C LYS A 117 -13.35 6.76 0.09
N HIS A 118 -12.98 6.28 -1.09
CA HIS A 118 -13.82 6.20 -2.28
C HIS A 118 -14.26 4.78 -2.66
N GLU A 119 -13.74 3.74 -1.99
CA GLU A 119 -14.31 2.37 -1.98
C GLU A 119 -15.53 2.27 -1.04
#